data_AF-A0A1V2Q5W5-F1
#
_entry.id   AF-A0A1V2Q5W5-F1
#
_cell.length_a   1.000
_cell.length_b   1.000
_cell.length_c   1.000
_cell.angle_alpha   90.00
_cell.angle_beta   90.00
_cell.angle_gamma   90.00
#
_symmetry.space_group_name_H-M   'P 1'
#
loop_
_entity.id
_entity.type
_entity.pdbx_description
1 polymer ?
#
loop_
_entity_poly.entity_id
_entity_poly.type
_entity_poly.pdbx_seq_one_letter_code
_entity_poly.pdbx_strand_id
1 'polypeptide(L)'
;MTSEVLHSKAYVVTPVPAAESGVAWLRAGGARFSEGADHERRRAFARRTLSTVDIQSLRRAGMPVAVLAEALGLPRSVASDVAVVATCYQPHVAVTREADEAVARLVAACGGVWDEETANRIGLLVQACDATRALIAGVEPPVPITRRVAPDGAVVEVDLRDAWFGAGRHECPGRAHALALVEGARAFHRLHDGFLVLPNAWDFASAAAFVRAGFPAVGTTSLGVAAAHGIPDAAGAARAETLALARMLVRLPVPVTVDVEAGFGGDVRSLAAELWELGVAGVNVEDGRGEGLADPADQAAIVRAFKEAAPGLFVNARVDTHWLTVDRDSTVDRALRYVDAGADGIFVPGLNDERRIADVVAAVPVPLNVLAQLNIKTLQDLGVRRVSTGSLLFRAALGEAVRTAEAVRDGTPTPTNIPTYNQIQSLTPTS
;
A
#
# COMPACT_ATOMS: atom_id res chain seq x y z
N MET A 1 -6.97 38.29 0.80
CA MET A 1 -7.70 37.85 -0.41
C MET A 1 -8.09 36.38 -0.36
N THR A 2 -7.17 35.43 -0.14
CA THR A 2 -7.48 33.98 -0.12
C THR A 2 -8.56 33.57 0.89
N SER A 3 -8.47 34.00 2.15
CA SER A 3 -9.50 33.70 3.17
C SER A 3 -10.87 34.32 2.84
N GLU A 4 -10.88 35.56 2.34
CA GLU A 4 -12.12 36.27 1.99
C GLU A 4 -12.86 35.60 0.83
N VAL A 5 -12.16 35.21 -0.24
CA VAL A 5 -12.74 34.48 -1.38
C VAL A 5 -13.20 33.08 -0.97
N LEU A 6 -12.44 32.38 -0.12
CA LEU A 6 -12.73 30.99 0.27
C LEU A 6 -14.01 30.86 1.13
N HIS A 7 -14.30 31.87 1.96
CA HIS A 7 -15.43 31.85 2.91
C HIS A 7 -16.64 32.69 2.45
N SER A 8 -16.45 33.57 1.47
CA SER A 8 -17.53 34.41 0.96
C SER A 8 -18.58 33.62 0.17
N LYS A 9 -19.85 33.96 0.36
CA LYS A 9 -20.98 33.44 -0.43
C LYS A 9 -21.07 34.04 -1.83
N ALA A 10 -20.39 35.16 -2.07
CA ALA A 10 -20.37 35.84 -3.37
C ALA A 10 -19.53 35.08 -4.41
N TYR A 11 -18.62 34.22 -3.95
CA TYR A 11 -17.78 33.39 -4.79
C TYR A 11 -18.31 31.95 -4.78
N VAL A 12 -18.86 31.52 -5.90
CA VAL A 12 -19.49 30.20 -6.03
C VAL A 12 -18.52 29.17 -6.59
N VAL A 13 -18.78 27.88 -6.36
CA VAL A 13 -18.08 26.81 -7.08
C VAL A 13 -18.43 26.86 -8.56
N THR A 14 -17.52 26.38 -9.44
CA THR A 14 -17.79 26.30 -10.88
C THR A 14 -18.98 25.37 -11.14
N PRO A 15 -20.12 25.88 -11.65
CA PRO A 15 -21.27 25.04 -11.94
C PRO A 15 -20.95 24.13 -13.11
N VAL A 16 -21.52 22.94 -13.08
CA VAL A 16 -21.39 21.93 -14.14
C VAL A 16 -22.74 21.69 -14.79
N PRO A 17 -22.84 21.61 -16.13
CA PRO A 17 -24.09 21.31 -16.80
C PRO A 17 -24.65 19.96 -16.37
N ALA A 18 -25.97 19.83 -16.38
CA ALA A 18 -26.63 18.53 -16.22
C ALA A 18 -26.24 17.61 -17.40
N ALA A 19 -26.09 16.33 -17.11
CA ALA A 19 -25.87 15.29 -18.11
C ALA A 19 -26.51 13.98 -17.64
N GLU A 20 -26.79 13.09 -18.58
CA GLU A 20 -27.47 11.82 -18.30
C GLU A 20 -26.49 10.68 -17.99
N SER A 21 -25.24 10.78 -18.42
CA SER A 21 -24.22 9.76 -18.20
C SER A 21 -22.78 10.30 -18.18
N GLY A 22 -21.81 9.42 -17.89
CA GLY A 22 -20.38 9.72 -17.92
C GLY A 22 -19.88 10.61 -16.79
N VAL A 23 -18.66 11.12 -16.95
CA VAL A 23 -18.01 12.02 -15.97
C VAL A 23 -18.80 13.32 -15.80
N ALA A 24 -19.43 13.81 -16.87
CA ALA A 24 -20.29 14.98 -16.80
C ALA A 24 -21.47 14.77 -15.84
N TRP A 25 -22.16 13.62 -15.92
CA TRP A 25 -23.22 13.24 -14.99
C TRP A 25 -22.70 13.12 -13.56
N LEU A 26 -21.55 12.47 -13.38
CA LEU A 26 -20.95 12.28 -12.06
C LEU A 26 -20.60 13.63 -11.40
N ARG A 27 -20.06 14.58 -12.15
CA ARG A 27 -19.81 15.94 -11.69
C ARG A 27 -21.13 16.63 -11.31
N ALA A 28 -22.15 16.51 -12.18
CA ALA A 28 -23.45 17.14 -11.99
C ALA A 28 -24.22 16.62 -10.77
N GLY A 29 -24.05 15.34 -10.39
CA GLY A 29 -24.68 14.75 -9.22
C GLY A 29 -23.93 15.01 -7.89
N GLY A 30 -22.69 15.51 -7.93
CA GLY A 30 -21.85 15.67 -6.75
C GLY A 30 -22.05 16.97 -5.96
N ALA A 31 -21.84 16.92 -4.65
CA ALA A 31 -21.86 18.11 -3.79
C ALA A 31 -20.73 19.14 -4.10
N ARG A 32 -19.62 18.68 -4.69
CA ARG A 32 -18.40 19.50 -4.94
C ARG A 32 -18.64 20.67 -5.88
N PHE A 33 -19.54 20.51 -6.85
CA PHE A 33 -19.80 21.47 -7.94
C PHE A 33 -21.23 22.03 -7.88
N SER A 34 -21.86 22.03 -6.71
CA SER A 34 -23.22 22.55 -6.49
C SER A 34 -23.26 23.62 -5.40
N GLU A 35 -24.32 24.43 -5.44
CA GLU A 35 -24.62 25.49 -4.47
C GLU A 35 -26.07 25.40 -3.98
N GLY A 36 -26.39 26.15 -2.92
CA GLY A 36 -27.76 26.28 -2.40
C GLY A 36 -28.39 24.94 -1.98
N ALA A 37 -29.68 24.77 -2.30
CA ALA A 37 -30.47 23.61 -1.88
C ALA A 37 -29.95 22.28 -2.47
N ASP A 38 -29.41 22.28 -3.69
CA ASP A 38 -28.81 21.09 -4.30
C ASP A 38 -27.54 20.67 -3.57
N HIS A 39 -26.70 21.63 -3.20
CA HIS A 39 -25.52 21.36 -2.37
C HIS A 39 -25.93 20.74 -1.05
N GLU A 40 -26.88 21.34 -0.34
CA GLU A 40 -27.35 20.86 0.97
C GLU A 40 -27.86 19.41 0.89
N ARG A 41 -28.70 19.10 -0.12
CA ARG A 41 -29.19 17.74 -0.38
C ARG A 41 -28.05 16.76 -0.64
N ARG A 42 -27.20 17.01 -1.65
CA ARG A 42 -26.09 16.12 -2.05
C ARG A 42 -25.08 15.95 -0.92
N ARG A 43 -24.84 17.01 -0.16
CA ARG A 43 -23.97 16.98 1.01
C ARG A 43 -24.54 16.13 2.14
N ALA A 44 -25.85 16.14 2.35
CA ALA A 44 -26.52 15.26 3.31
C ALA A 44 -26.36 13.77 2.92
N PHE A 45 -26.44 13.44 1.62
CA PHE A 45 -26.11 12.09 1.13
C PHE A 45 -24.69 11.70 1.49
N ALA A 46 -23.69 12.51 1.11
CA ALA A 46 -22.29 12.22 1.38
C ALA A 46 -22.00 12.01 2.89
N ARG A 47 -22.57 12.86 3.76
CA ARG A 47 -22.42 12.71 5.22
C ARG A 47 -23.08 11.43 5.75
N ARG A 48 -24.28 11.09 5.27
CA ARG A 48 -24.97 9.85 5.67
C ARG A 48 -24.18 8.62 5.24
N THR A 49 -23.70 8.58 4.00
CA THR A 49 -22.85 7.49 3.50
C THR A 49 -21.56 7.36 4.31
N LEU A 50 -20.87 8.46 4.61
CA LEU A 50 -19.65 8.41 5.43
C LEU A 50 -19.93 7.98 6.89
N SER A 51 -21.13 8.26 7.42
CA SER A 51 -21.51 7.85 8.78
C SER A 51 -21.74 6.34 8.94
N THR A 52 -21.93 5.60 7.84
CA THR A 52 -22.02 4.13 7.89
C THR A 52 -20.65 3.46 7.92
N VAL A 53 -19.58 4.20 7.66
CA VAL A 53 -18.22 3.69 7.66
C VAL A 53 -17.60 3.81 9.05
N ASP A 54 -17.23 2.67 9.64
CA ASP A 54 -16.38 2.66 10.82
C ASP A 54 -14.97 3.16 10.44
N ILE A 55 -14.57 4.28 11.03
CA ILE A 55 -13.27 4.91 10.77
C ILE A 55 -12.10 4.00 11.18
N GLN A 56 -12.27 3.13 12.18
CA GLN A 56 -11.21 2.22 12.59
C GLN A 56 -10.90 1.19 11.49
N SER A 57 -11.94 0.69 10.82
CA SER A 57 -11.77 -0.25 9.71
C SER A 57 -10.95 0.30 8.53
N LEU A 58 -10.85 1.63 8.40
CA LEU A 58 -10.06 2.30 7.36
C LEU A 58 -8.56 2.30 7.63
N ARG A 59 -8.12 2.01 8.86
CA ARG A 59 -6.70 1.96 9.26
C ARG A 59 -6.03 0.65 8.84
N ARG A 60 -6.21 0.27 7.57
CA ARG A 60 -5.66 -0.94 6.96
C ARG A 60 -4.64 -0.58 5.89
N ALA A 61 -3.64 -1.45 5.71
CA ALA A 61 -2.65 -1.31 4.65
C ALA A 61 -3.27 -1.46 3.25
N GLY A 62 -2.57 -0.91 2.25
CA GLY A 62 -2.97 -0.95 0.85
C GLY A 62 -3.46 0.39 0.32
N MET A 63 -4.06 0.34 -0.88
CA MET A 63 -4.56 1.51 -1.59
C MET A 63 -5.76 2.13 -0.85
N PRO A 64 -5.71 3.42 -0.46
CA PRO A 64 -6.79 4.12 0.24
C PRO A 64 -8.17 3.98 -0.40
N VAL A 65 -8.25 4.13 -1.73
CA VAL A 65 -9.52 4.05 -2.46
C VAL A 65 -10.09 2.64 -2.42
N ALA A 66 -9.25 1.60 -2.52
CA ALA A 66 -9.70 0.21 -2.42
C ALA A 66 -10.24 -0.10 -1.01
N VAL A 67 -9.57 0.41 0.04
CA VAL A 67 -10.03 0.28 1.44
C VAL A 67 -11.37 1.01 1.65
N LEU A 68 -11.51 2.23 1.13
CA LEU A 68 -12.76 2.98 1.21
C LEU A 68 -13.89 2.31 0.43
N ALA A 69 -13.60 1.75 -0.75
CA ALA A 69 -14.58 1.00 -1.54
C ALA A 69 -15.12 -0.21 -0.78
N GLU A 70 -14.24 -1.03 -0.19
CA GLU A 70 -14.62 -2.17 0.64
C GLU A 70 -15.49 -1.76 1.83
N ALA A 71 -15.11 -0.67 2.52
CA ALA A 71 -15.89 -0.12 3.64
C ALA A 71 -17.27 0.43 3.22
N LEU A 72 -17.44 0.76 1.94
CA LEU A 72 -18.72 1.17 1.34
C LEU A 72 -19.48 0.00 0.71
N GLY A 73 -19.02 -1.23 0.88
CA GLY A 73 -19.65 -2.45 0.35
C GLY A 73 -19.39 -2.66 -1.16
N LEU A 74 -18.35 -2.06 -1.71
CA LEU A 74 -17.95 -2.19 -3.11
C LEU A 74 -16.70 -3.08 -3.25
N PRO A 75 -16.52 -3.79 -4.37
CA PRO A 75 -15.30 -4.54 -4.62
C PRO A 75 -14.06 -3.64 -4.63
N ARG A 76 -12.92 -4.14 -4.13
CA ARG A 76 -11.64 -3.40 -4.18
C ARG A 76 -11.21 -3.04 -5.61
N SER A 77 -11.59 -3.87 -6.58
CA SER A 77 -11.26 -3.71 -8.00
C SER A 77 -11.78 -2.43 -8.64
N VAL A 78 -12.78 -1.78 -8.04
CA VAL A 78 -13.28 -0.49 -8.53
C VAL A 78 -12.24 0.63 -8.42
N ALA A 79 -11.18 0.45 -7.61
CA ALA A 79 -10.16 1.47 -7.41
C ALA A 79 -9.41 1.84 -8.70
N SER A 80 -9.22 0.88 -9.61
CA SER A 80 -8.64 1.11 -10.94
C SER A 80 -9.51 2.06 -11.78
N ASP A 81 -10.81 1.81 -11.87
CA ASP A 81 -11.77 2.69 -12.55
C ASP A 81 -11.84 4.08 -11.89
N VAL A 82 -11.82 4.14 -10.56
CA VAL A 82 -11.77 5.42 -9.82
C VAL A 82 -10.54 6.23 -10.18
N ALA A 83 -9.36 5.60 -10.30
CA ALA A 83 -8.13 6.27 -10.68
C ALA A 83 -8.22 6.88 -12.08
N VAL A 84 -8.81 6.16 -13.04
CA VAL A 84 -9.07 6.67 -14.40
C VAL A 84 -9.98 7.90 -14.35
N VAL A 85 -11.10 7.83 -13.63
CA VAL A 85 -12.05 8.95 -13.51
C VAL A 85 -11.43 10.15 -12.81
N ALA A 86 -10.61 9.94 -11.78
CA ALA A 86 -9.95 11.01 -11.02
C ALA A 86 -9.10 11.93 -11.92
N THR A 87 -8.40 11.36 -12.92
CA THR A 87 -7.52 12.13 -13.84
C THR A 87 -8.24 13.26 -14.59
N CYS A 88 -9.55 13.13 -14.81
CA CYS A 88 -10.37 14.12 -15.47
C CYS A 88 -11.60 14.49 -14.65
N TYR A 89 -11.60 14.35 -13.33
CA TYR A 89 -12.79 14.67 -12.53
C TYR A 89 -13.07 16.18 -12.46
N GLN A 90 -12.05 17.04 -12.49
CA GLN A 90 -12.25 18.49 -12.37
C GLN A 90 -12.85 19.11 -13.64
N PRO A 91 -13.77 20.09 -13.53
CA PRO A 91 -14.55 20.59 -14.68
C PRO A 91 -13.74 21.20 -15.83
N HIS A 92 -12.54 21.69 -15.54
CA HIS A 92 -11.63 22.32 -16.52
C HIS A 92 -10.74 21.31 -17.26
N VAL A 93 -10.83 20.02 -16.90
CA VAL A 93 -10.08 18.94 -17.55
C VAL A 93 -11.00 18.24 -18.55
N ALA A 94 -10.49 18.02 -19.77
CA ALA A 94 -11.20 17.32 -20.82
C ALA A 94 -11.51 15.88 -20.38
N VAL A 95 -12.75 15.45 -20.62
CA VAL A 95 -13.19 14.09 -20.33
C VAL A 95 -12.70 13.15 -21.44
N THR A 96 -12.23 11.96 -21.05
CA THR A 96 -11.83 10.91 -21.99
C THR A 96 -12.93 9.85 -22.10
N ARG A 97 -13.00 9.17 -23.25
CA ARG A 97 -13.92 8.04 -23.45
C ARG A 97 -13.71 6.94 -22.40
N GLU A 98 -12.46 6.66 -22.07
CA GLU A 98 -12.09 5.67 -21.06
C GLU A 98 -12.66 6.02 -19.67
N ALA A 99 -12.64 7.30 -19.30
CA ALA A 99 -13.23 7.75 -18.04
C ALA A 99 -14.76 7.64 -18.02
N ASP A 100 -15.43 7.94 -19.13
CA ASP A 100 -16.89 7.72 -19.24
C ASP A 100 -17.26 6.23 -19.11
N GLU A 101 -16.48 5.35 -19.74
CA GLU A 101 -16.63 3.89 -19.61
C GLU A 101 -16.36 3.41 -18.19
N ALA A 102 -15.37 3.99 -17.51
CA ALA A 102 -15.08 3.73 -16.10
C ALA A 102 -16.24 4.17 -15.20
N VAL A 103 -16.88 5.32 -15.44
CA VAL A 103 -18.09 5.73 -14.71
C VAL A 103 -19.21 4.70 -14.90
N ALA A 104 -19.44 4.21 -16.11
CA ALA A 104 -20.46 3.19 -16.35
C ALA A 104 -20.20 1.90 -15.55
N ARG A 105 -18.94 1.44 -15.48
CA ARG A 105 -18.55 0.29 -14.64
C ARG A 105 -18.74 0.56 -13.15
N LEU A 106 -18.42 1.76 -12.69
CA LEU A 106 -18.62 2.17 -11.29
C LEU A 106 -20.11 2.23 -10.92
N VAL A 107 -20.97 2.71 -11.83
CA VAL A 107 -22.42 2.69 -11.65
C VAL A 107 -22.92 1.25 -11.58
N ALA A 108 -22.46 0.38 -12.47
CA ALA A 108 -22.81 -1.05 -12.42
C ALA A 108 -22.41 -1.70 -11.08
N ALA A 109 -21.20 -1.39 -10.57
CA ALA A 109 -20.74 -1.86 -9.26
C ALA A 109 -21.59 -1.31 -8.10
N CYS A 110 -22.21 -0.14 -8.26
CA CYS A 110 -23.14 0.46 -7.29
C CYS A 110 -24.60 0.00 -7.46
N GLY A 111 -24.89 -0.99 -8.31
CA GLY A 111 -26.25 -1.51 -8.52
C GLY A 111 -26.94 -1.00 -9.80
N GLY A 112 -26.23 -0.25 -10.64
CA GLY A 112 -26.66 0.09 -12.00
C GLY A 112 -27.63 1.28 -12.11
N VAL A 113 -27.90 1.98 -11.02
CA VAL A 113 -28.86 3.10 -11.00
C VAL A 113 -28.13 4.43 -11.23
N TRP A 114 -28.59 5.22 -12.20
CA TRP A 114 -28.02 6.53 -12.52
C TRP A 114 -28.71 7.65 -11.74
N ASP A 115 -28.60 7.62 -10.41
CA ASP A 115 -29.19 8.61 -9.50
C ASP A 115 -28.15 9.44 -8.72
N GLU A 116 -28.63 10.46 -8.00
CA GLU A 116 -27.77 11.33 -7.20
C GLU A 116 -27.06 10.58 -6.06
N GLU A 117 -27.68 9.53 -5.49
CA GLU A 117 -27.05 8.74 -4.43
C GLU A 117 -25.83 7.98 -4.97
N THR A 118 -25.97 7.35 -6.13
CA THR A 118 -24.90 6.64 -6.83
C THR A 118 -23.79 7.61 -7.23
N ALA A 119 -24.14 8.77 -7.80
CA ALA A 119 -23.16 9.80 -8.14
C ALA A 119 -22.38 10.29 -6.91
N ASN A 120 -23.04 10.50 -5.76
CA ASN A 120 -22.34 10.92 -4.53
C ASN A 120 -21.45 9.81 -3.98
N ARG A 121 -21.88 8.54 -4.02
CA ARG A 121 -21.07 7.41 -3.56
C ARG A 121 -19.80 7.24 -4.39
N ILE A 122 -19.91 7.29 -5.73
CA ILE A 122 -18.74 7.27 -6.63
C ILE A 122 -17.88 8.52 -6.40
N GLY A 123 -18.53 9.68 -6.25
CA GLY A 123 -17.86 10.96 -6.00
C GLY A 123 -17.02 10.97 -4.72
N LEU A 124 -17.39 10.21 -3.68
CA LEU A 124 -16.57 10.04 -2.47
C LEU A 124 -15.26 9.31 -2.78
N LEU A 125 -15.32 8.23 -3.57
CA LEU A 125 -14.13 7.46 -3.97
C LEU A 125 -13.19 8.31 -4.84
N VAL A 126 -13.74 8.96 -5.87
CA VAL A 126 -12.97 9.81 -6.80
C VAL A 126 -12.29 10.97 -6.07
N GLN A 127 -13.00 11.64 -5.16
CA GLN A 127 -12.41 12.74 -4.39
C GLN A 127 -11.38 12.26 -3.35
N ALA A 128 -11.51 11.04 -2.83
CA ALA A 128 -10.52 10.46 -1.94
C ALA A 128 -9.22 10.09 -2.66
N CYS A 129 -9.28 9.77 -3.96
CA CYS A 129 -8.13 9.27 -4.74
C CYS A 129 -6.92 10.21 -4.70
N ASP A 130 -7.00 11.37 -5.34
CA ASP A 130 -5.88 12.33 -5.38
C ASP A 130 -5.58 12.90 -4.00
N ALA A 131 -6.61 13.10 -3.17
CA ALA A 131 -6.43 13.70 -1.85
C ALA A 131 -5.61 12.81 -0.92
N THR A 132 -5.93 11.51 -0.84
CA THR A 132 -5.17 10.57 0.00
C THR A 132 -3.78 10.32 -0.58
N ARG A 133 -3.63 10.30 -1.91
CA ARG A 133 -2.32 10.21 -2.57
C ARG A 133 -1.42 11.39 -2.22
N ALA A 134 -1.95 12.61 -2.26
CA ALA A 134 -1.24 13.83 -1.89
C ALA A 134 -0.85 13.84 -0.39
N LEU A 135 -1.76 13.43 0.51
CA LEU A 135 -1.45 13.28 1.93
C LEU A 135 -0.32 12.25 2.18
N ILE A 136 -0.35 11.11 1.47
CA ILE A 136 0.72 10.10 1.51
C ILE A 136 2.05 10.66 1.00
N ALA A 137 2.03 11.59 0.04
CA ALA A 137 3.21 12.30 -0.43
C ALA A 137 3.66 13.45 0.50
N GLY A 138 2.95 13.68 1.62
CA GLY A 138 3.26 14.76 2.56
C GLY A 138 2.76 16.15 2.15
N VAL A 139 1.85 16.21 1.17
CA VAL A 139 1.23 17.47 0.74
C VAL A 139 0.04 17.80 1.65
N GLU A 140 0.17 18.87 2.44
CA GLU A 140 -0.89 19.37 3.31
C GLU A 140 -1.14 20.88 3.07
N PRO A 141 -2.38 21.30 2.75
CA PRO A 141 -3.54 20.46 2.48
C PRO A 141 -3.41 19.72 1.13
N PRO A 142 -4.06 18.55 0.96
CA PRO A 142 -3.89 17.72 -0.23
C PRO A 142 -4.50 18.29 -1.51
N VAL A 143 -5.26 19.38 -1.38
CA VAL A 143 -5.76 20.18 -2.50
C VAL A 143 -5.21 21.59 -2.28
N PRO A 144 -4.04 21.93 -2.84
CA PRO A 144 -3.36 23.20 -2.55
C PRO A 144 -4.00 24.39 -3.28
N ILE A 145 -4.84 24.14 -4.28
CA ILE A 145 -5.51 25.18 -5.08
C ILE A 145 -6.98 24.78 -5.30
N THR A 146 -7.90 25.74 -5.18
CA THR A 146 -9.29 25.58 -5.62
C THR A 146 -9.70 26.72 -6.53
N ARG A 147 -10.74 26.50 -7.35
CA ARG A 147 -11.31 27.52 -8.24
C ARG A 147 -12.68 27.95 -7.75
N ARG A 148 -12.96 29.25 -7.90
CA ARG A 148 -14.25 29.88 -7.63
C ARG A 148 -14.65 30.76 -8.79
N VAL A 149 -15.94 31.07 -8.90
CA VAL A 149 -16.48 32.03 -9.85
C VAL A 149 -16.91 33.26 -9.07
N ALA A 150 -16.35 34.42 -9.43
CA ALA A 150 -16.66 35.70 -8.83
C ALA A 150 -18.04 36.23 -9.31
N PRO A 151 -18.62 37.26 -8.65
CA PRO A 151 -19.91 37.84 -9.05
C PRO A 151 -19.97 38.38 -10.48
N ASP A 152 -18.81 38.78 -11.02
CA ASP A 152 -18.66 39.25 -12.41
C ASP A 152 -18.46 38.10 -13.43
N GLY A 153 -18.48 36.85 -12.95
CA GLY A 153 -18.28 35.64 -13.76
C GLY A 153 -16.82 35.22 -13.93
N ALA A 154 -15.84 35.97 -13.41
CA ALA A 154 -14.44 35.63 -13.55
C ALA A 154 -14.08 34.38 -12.72
N VAL A 155 -13.26 33.49 -13.27
CA VAL A 155 -12.69 32.36 -12.52
C VAL A 155 -11.51 32.86 -11.69
N VAL A 156 -11.57 32.64 -10.38
CA VAL A 156 -10.53 33.00 -9.42
C VAL A 156 -9.90 31.73 -8.87
N GLU A 157 -8.58 31.65 -8.93
CA GLU A 157 -7.80 30.63 -8.22
C GLU A 157 -7.53 31.08 -6.79
N VAL A 158 -7.78 30.17 -5.85
CA VAL A 158 -7.57 30.39 -4.43
C VAL A 158 -6.48 29.42 -3.99
N ASP A 159 -5.37 29.99 -3.55
CA ASP A 159 -4.28 29.26 -2.91
C ASP A 159 -4.70 28.83 -1.50
N LEU A 160 -4.55 27.54 -1.22
CA LEU A 160 -4.93 26.90 0.03
C LEU A 160 -3.71 26.39 0.82
N ARG A 161 -2.47 26.66 0.38
CA ARG A 161 -1.26 26.12 1.03
C ARG A 161 -1.14 26.48 2.53
N ASP A 162 -1.67 27.63 2.93
CA ASP A 162 -1.69 28.07 4.34
C ASP A 162 -2.97 27.63 5.09
N ALA A 163 -3.88 26.90 4.44
CA ALA A 163 -5.15 26.47 5.01
C ALA A 163 -5.10 25.01 5.49
N TRP A 164 -5.91 24.65 6.48
CA TRP A 164 -6.02 23.27 6.93
C TRP A 164 -6.78 22.39 5.92
N PHE A 165 -6.52 21.07 5.93
CA PHE A 165 -7.17 20.14 5.01
C PHE A 165 -8.70 20.15 5.14
N GLY A 166 -9.36 20.72 4.14
CA GLY A 166 -10.82 20.81 4.07
C GLY A 166 -11.36 22.17 4.51
N ALA A 167 -10.51 23.18 4.65
CA ALA A 167 -10.94 24.54 4.95
C ALA A 167 -11.84 25.15 3.86
N GLY A 168 -12.73 26.02 4.31
CA GLY A 168 -13.61 26.84 3.47
C GLY A 168 -15.07 26.67 3.82
N ARG A 169 -15.94 27.41 3.11
CA ARG A 169 -17.40 27.41 3.38
C ARG A 169 -18.03 26.02 3.36
N HIS A 170 -17.56 25.18 2.44
CA HIS A 170 -18.01 23.80 2.27
C HIS A 170 -16.91 22.86 2.74
N GLU A 171 -16.74 22.74 4.06
CA GLU A 171 -15.64 21.98 4.66
C GLU A 171 -15.57 20.54 4.12
N CYS A 172 -14.45 19.81 4.22
CA CYS A 172 -14.43 18.41 3.76
C CYS A 172 -15.23 17.48 4.70
N PRO A 173 -16.28 16.75 4.25
CA PRO A 173 -17.05 15.87 5.12
C PRO A 173 -16.29 14.59 5.50
N GLY A 174 -15.33 14.19 4.67
CA GLY A 174 -14.54 12.96 4.82
C GLY A 174 -13.12 13.19 5.32
N ARG A 175 -12.82 14.34 5.95
CA ARG A 175 -11.46 14.62 6.45
C ARG A 175 -10.96 13.52 7.38
N ALA A 176 -11.77 13.13 8.37
CA ALA A 176 -11.42 12.09 9.33
C ALA A 176 -11.18 10.74 8.64
N HIS A 177 -12.04 10.37 7.67
CA HIS A 177 -11.89 9.16 6.86
C HIS A 177 -10.60 9.18 6.04
N ALA A 178 -10.30 10.28 5.35
CA ALA A 178 -9.09 10.43 4.56
C ALA A 178 -7.81 10.33 5.43
N LEU A 179 -7.82 10.94 6.63
CA LEU A 179 -6.69 10.81 7.57
C LEU A 179 -6.52 9.37 8.07
N ALA A 180 -7.62 8.67 8.39
CA ALA A 180 -7.57 7.26 8.81
C ALA A 180 -7.07 6.33 7.70
N LEU A 181 -7.46 6.57 6.45
CA LEU A 181 -6.95 5.84 5.28
C LEU A 181 -5.43 6.03 5.10
N VAL A 182 -4.94 7.27 5.25
CA VAL A 182 -3.50 7.58 5.14
C VAL A 182 -2.73 6.96 6.31
N GLU A 183 -3.31 6.98 7.51
CA GLU A 183 -2.75 6.29 8.67
C GLU A 183 -2.65 4.77 8.43
N GLY A 184 -3.66 4.15 7.85
CA GLY A 184 -3.65 2.74 7.44
C GLY A 184 -2.58 2.44 6.39
N ALA A 185 -2.50 3.26 5.33
CA ALA A 185 -1.51 3.10 4.28
C ALA A 185 -0.06 3.19 4.80
N ARG A 186 0.19 4.01 5.82
CA ARG A 186 1.50 4.15 6.48
C ARG A 186 1.71 3.25 7.70
N ALA A 187 0.81 2.29 7.97
CA ALA A 187 0.88 1.47 9.18
C ALA A 187 2.18 0.65 9.25
N PHE A 188 2.63 0.09 8.12
CA PHE A 188 3.88 -0.67 8.07
C PHE A 188 5.12 0.21 8.21
N HIS A 189 5.12 1.43 7.65
CA HIS A 189 6.18 2.42 7.86
C HIS A 189 6.42 2.67 9.35
N ARG A 190 5.34 2.92 10.12
CA ARG A 190 5.44 3.20 11.56
C ARG A 190 6.02 2.07 12.39
N LEU A 191 5.92 0.81 11.93
CA LEU A 191 6.57 -0.31 12.63
C LEU A 191 8.11 -0.21 12.60
N HIS A 192 8.67 0.55 11.65
CA HIS A 192 10.11 0.78 11.53
C HIS A 192 10.61 2.00 12.33
N ASP A 193 9.72 2.77 12.96
CA ASP A 193 10.10 3.77 13.97
C ASP A 193 10.68 3.08 15.23
N GLY A 194 10.24 1.84 15.48
CA GLY A 194 10.77 0.95 16.50
C GLY A 194 11.71 -0.12 15.93
N PHE A 195 11.89 -1.19 16.69
CA PHE A 195 12.65 -2.36 16.27
C PHE A 195 11.70 -3.51 15.90
N LEU A 196 11.73 -3.93 14.64
CA LEU A 196 10.81 -4.94 14.09
C LEU A 196 11.54 -6.26 13.82
N VAL A 197 11.12 -7.33 14.49
CA VAL A 197 11.42 -8.70 14.04
C VAL A 197 10.27 -9.15 13.13
N LEU A 198 10.58 -9.42 11.86
CA LEU A 198 9.61 -9.78 10.85
C LEU A 198 9.75 -11.27 10.46
N PRO A 199 8.79 -12.13 10.85
CA PRO A 199 8.77 -13.51 10.39
C PRO A 199 8.32 -13.58 8.93
N ASN A 200 8.94 -14.48 8.16
CA ASN A 200 8.62 -14.70 6.76
C ASN A 200 7.84 -16.02 6.58
N ALA A 201 6.66 -15.92 5.99
CA ALA A 201 5.74 -17.01 5.69
C ALA A 201 5.85 -17.49 4.24
N TRP A 202 5.40 -18.72 3.99
CA TRP A 202 5.32 -19.35 2.67
C TRP A 202 3.91 -19.87 2.34
N ASP A 203 3.00 -19.85 3.32
CA ASP A 203 1.59 -20.21 3.20
C ASP A 203 0.75 -19.41 4.22
N PHE A 204 -0.58 -19.58 4.20
CA PHE A 204 -1.45 -18.91 5.17
C PHE A 204 -1.32 -19.44 6.60
N ALA A 205 -1.11 -20.75 6.77
CA ALA A 205 -1.05 -21.35 8.10
C ALA A 205 0.15 -20.83 8.91
N SER A 206 1.32 -20.73 8.28
CA SER A 206 2.53 -20.14 8.86
C SER A 206 2.31 -18.67 9.21
N ALA A 207 1.77 -17.87 8.28
CA ALA A 207 1.48 -16.46 8.53
C ALA A 207 0.47 -16.26 9.68
N ALA A 208 -0.64 -16.99 9.68
CA ALA A 208 -1.65 -16.94 10.73
C ALA A 208 -1.08 -17.37 12.10
N ALA A 209 -0.19 -18.36 12.11
CA ALA A 209 0.50 -18.77 13.33
C ALA A 209 1.41 -17.66 13.88
N PHE A 210 2.10 -16.91 13.01
CA PHE A 210 2.89 -15.74 13.43
C PHE A 210 2.02 -14.63 13.99
N VAL A 211 0.89 -14.33 13.35
CA VAL A 211 -0.07 -13.34 13.87
C VAL A 211 -0.60 -13.75 15.24
N ARG A 212 -0.97 -15.03 15.42
CA ARG A 212 -1.43 -15.55 16.72
C ARG A 212 -0.34 -15.50 17.79
N ALA A 213 0.93 -15.61 17.40
CA ALA A 213 2.07 -15.43 18.30
C ALA A 213 2.36 -13.96 18.65
N GLY A 214 1.61 -13.01 18.09
CA GLY A 214 1.70 -11.58 18.41
C GLY A 214 2.66 -10.79 17.53
N PHE A 215 3.14 -11.35 16.42
CA PHE A 215 3.96 -10.59 15.48
C PHE A 215 3.10 -9.51 14.78
N PRO A 216 3.57 -8.24 14.76
CA PRO A 216 2.76 -7.11 14.29
C PRO A 216 2.71 -6.98 12.76
N ALA A 217 3.46 -7.81 12.03
CA ALA A 217 3.50 -7.87 10.58
C ALA A 217 4.07 -9.22 10.11
N VAL A 218 3.85 -9.55 8.85
CA VAL A 218 4.38 -10.78 8.21
C VAL A 218 5.04 -10.44 6.88
N GLY A 219 6.20 -11.04 6.61
CA GLY A 219 6.83 -11.03 5.28
C GLY A 219 6.55 -12.32 4.51
N THR A 220 6.76 -12.35 3.20
CA THR A 220 6.90 -13.61 2.44
C THR A 220 8.37 -13.96 2.24
N THR A 221 8.67 -15.20 1.82
CA THR A 221 10.01 -15.63 1.41
C THR A 221 9.93 -16.30 0.04
N SER A 222 10.66 -15.78 -0.96
CA SER A 222 10.67 -16.35 -2.32
C SER A 222 11.05 -17.84 -2.32
N LEU A 223 12.11 -18.23 -1.61
CA LEU A 223 12.55 -19.62 -1.50
C LEU A 223 11.44 -20.55 -0.99
N GLY A 224 10.74 -20.14 0.08
CA GLY A 224 9.67 -20.95 0.64
C GLY A 224 8.49 -21.12 -0.32
N VAL A 225 8.12 -20.04 -1.02
CA VAL A 225 7.05 -20.07 -2.04
C VAL A 225 7.44 -20.96 -3.22
N ALA A 226 8.64 -20.75 -3.79
CA ALA A 226 9.12 -21.50 -4.94
C ALA A 226 9.27 -22.99 -4.61
N ALA A 227 9.94 -23.33 -3.50
CA ALA A 227 10.15 -24.71 -3.08
C ALA A 227 8.84 -25.45 -2.77
N ALA A 228 7.85 -24.78 -2.16
CA ALA A 228 6.53 -25.37 -1.91
C ALA A 228 5.78 -25.75 -3.19
N HIS A 229 6.12 -25.13 -4.32
CA HIS A 229 5.51 -25.40 -5.63
C HIS A 229 6.43 -26.19 -6.58
N GLY A 230 7.59 -26.65 -6.10
CA GLY A 230 8.56 -27.38 -6.93
C GLY A 230 9.26 -26.53 -7.99
N ILE A 231 9.32 -25.21 -7.79
CA ILE A 231 9.92 -24.25 -8.70
C ILE A 231 11.31 -23.83 -8.15
N PRO A 232 12.32 -23.63 -9.02
CA PRO A 232 13.57 -23.01 -8.61
C PRO A 232 13.37 -21.56 -8.13
N ASP A 233 13.99 -21.21 -7.00
CA ASP A 233 14.01 -19.83 -6.49
C ASP A 233 14.89 -18.91 -7.35
N ALA A 234 14.67 -17.60 -7.25
CA ALA A 234 15.43 -16.54 -7.93
C ALA A 234 15.44 -16.62 -9.47
N ALA A 235 14.50 -17.35 -10.06
CA ALA A 235 14.31 -17.47 -11.52
C ALA A 235 13.19 -16.56 -12.05
N GLY A 236 12.50 -15.81 -11.18
CA GLY A 236 11.29 -15.06 -11.52
C GLY A 236 10.06 -15.92 -11.88
N ALA A 237 10.20 -17.25 -11.86
CA ALA A 237 9.18 -18.20 -12.31
C ALA A 237 7.99 -18.30 -11.33
N ALA A 238 8.17 -17.93 -10.07
CA ALA A 238 7.16 -18.04 -9.01
C ALA A 238 6.22 -16.82 -8.89
N ARG A 239 6.10 -15.99 -9.95
CA ARG A 239 5.27 -14.76 -9.92
C ARG A 239 3.81 -15.08 -9.57
N ALA A 240 3.24 -16.10 -10.20
CA ALA A 240 1.82 -16.43 -10.04
C ALA A 240 1.52 -16.91 -8.60
N GLU A 241 2.41 -17.74 -8.06
CA GLU A 241 2.37 -18.30 -6.71
C GLU A 241 2.55 -17.20 -5.66
N THR A 242 3.48 -16.27 -5.90
CA THR A 242 3.71 -15.12 -5.02
C THR A 242 2.49 -14.21 -4.94
N LEU A 243 1.86 -13.90 -6.08
CA LEU A 243 0.62 -13.11 -6.11
C LEU A 243 -0.55 -13.85 -5.47
N ALA A 244 -0.67 -15.16 -5.69
CA ALA A 244 -1.69 -15.97 -5.04
C ALA A 244 -1.53 -15.98 -3.51
N LEU A 245 -0.29 -16.12 -3.02
CA LEU A 245 0.00 -16.03 -1.60
C LEU A 245 -0.30 -14.64 -1.06
N ALA A 246 0.12 -13.57 -1.75
CA ALA A 246 -0.16 -12.20 -1.34
C ALA A 246 -1.67 -11.97 -1.16
N ARG A 247 -2.50 -12.38 -2.13
CA ARG A 247 -3.99 -12.31 -2.02
C ARG A 247 -4.53 -13.05 -0.80
N MET A 248 -3.92 -14.17 -0.42
CA MET A 248 -4.34 -14.94 0.74
C MET A 248 -3.94 -14.25 2.05
N LEU A 249 -2.71 -13.73 2.13
CA LEU A 249 -2.13 -13.18 3.36
C LEU A 249 -2.67 -11.79 3.72
N VAL A 250 -3.02 -10.95 2.75
CA VAL A 250 -3.59 -9.59 3.01
C VAL A 250 -4.91 -9.63 3.79
N ARG A 251 -5.54 -10.79 3.92
CA ARG A 251 -6.73 -11.04 4.76
C ARG A 251 -6.41 -11.04 6.26
N LEU A 252 -5.15 -11.18 6.64
CA LEU A 252 -4.72 -11.13 8.03
C LEU A 252 -4.88 -9.71 8.61
N PRO A 253 -5.08 -9.56 9.93
CA PRO A 253 -5.29 -8.27 10.57
C PRO A 253 -3.99 -7.45 10.76
N VAL A 254 -2.89 -7.85 10.12
CA VAL A 254 -1.59 -7.20 10.22
C VAL A 254 -1.06 -6.84 8.83
N PRO A 255 -0.18 -5.83 8.70
CA PRO A 255 0.51 -5.54 7.46
C PRO A 255 1.29 -6.75 6.92
N VAL A 256 1.21 -6.96 5.60
CA VAL A 256 1.96 -7.99 4.88
C VAL A 256 2.90 -7.33 3.89
N THR A 257 4.18 -7.73 3.91
CA THR A 257 5.18 -7.33 2.92
C THR A 257 5.57 -8.52 2.04
N VAL A 258 5.68 -8.31 0.73
CA VAL A 258 5.88 -9.39 -0.24
C VAL A 258 7.28 -9.31 -0.85
N ASP A 259 8.01 -10.42 -0.82
CA ASP A 259 9.24 -10.59 -1.60
C ASP A 259 8.88 -10.76 -3.09
N VAL A 260 9.33 -9.83 -3.92
CA VAL A 260 9.04 -9.82 -5.37
C VAL A 260 10.29 -10.05 -6.22
N GLU A 261 11.37 -10.56 -5.61
CA GLU A 261 12.66 -10.76 -6.27
C GLU A 261 13.09 -9.46 -7.00
N ALA A 262 13.53 -9.56 -8.25
CA ALA A 262 13.87 -8.44 -9.12
C ALA A 262 12.65 -7.74 -9.78
N GLY A 263 11.42 -8.07 -9.38
CA GLY A 263 10.18 -7.58 -10.00
C GLY A 263 9.65 -8.46 -11.14
N PHE A 264 10.08 -9.73 -11.22
CA PHE A 264 9.60 -10.75 -12.16
C PHE A 264 9.73 -10.43 -13.67
N GLY A 265 10.62 -9.50 -14.07
CA GLY A 265 10.96 -9.23 -15.47
C GLY A 265 9.84 -8.63 -16.33
N GLY A 266 8.74 -8.18 -15.72
CA GLY A 266 7.58 -7.59 -16.40
C GLY A 266 7.40 -6.09 -16.11
N ASP A 267 6.20 -5.57 -16.35
CA ASP A 267 5.85 -4.20 -15.99
C ASP A 267 5.72 -4.05 -14.46
N VAL A 268 6.77 -3.49 -13.86
CA VAL A 268 6.87 -3.23 -12.41
C VAL A 268 5.84 -2.22 -11.92
N ARG A 269 5.39 -1.26 -12.76
CA ARG A 269 4.34 -0.30 -12.37
C ARG A 269 3.01 -1.02 -12.18
N SER A 270 2.66 -1.91 -13.13
CA SER A 270 1.45 -2.73 -13.03
C SER A 270 1.51 -3.68 -11.83
N LEU A 271 2.66 -4.32 -11.58
CA LEU A 271 2.85 -5.18 -10.40
C LEU A 271 2.66 -4.41 -9.08
N ALA A 272 3.27 -3.22 -8.97
CA ALA A 272 3.16 -2.38 -7.79
C ALA A 272 1.71 -1.92 -7.53
N ALA A 273 1.00 -1.52 -8.58
CA ALA A 273 -0.42 -1.15 -8.50
C ALA A 273 -1.29 -2.34 -8.07
N GLU A 274 -1.08 -3.52 -8.66
CA GLU A 274 -1.79 -4.76 -8.32
C GLU A 274 -1.60 -5.10 -6.83
N LEU A 275 -0.36 -5.16 -6.35
CA LEU A 275 -0.04 -5.49 -4.95
C LEU A 275 -0.67 -4.47 -3.98
N TRP A 276 -0.58 -3.18 -4.29
CA TRP A 276 -1.12 -2.13 -3.43
C TRP A 276 -2.65 -2.15 -3.37
N GLU A 277 -3.32 -2.38 -4.50
CA GLU A 277 -4.78 -2.58 -4.57
C GLU A 277 -5.23 -3.78 -3.74
N LEU A 278 -4.49 -4.89 -3.82
CA LEU A 278 -4.76 -6.10 -3.03
C LEU A 278 -4.70 -5.87 -1.51
N GLY A 279 -3.92 -4.89 -1.03
CA GLY A 279 -3.73 -4.63 0.39
C GLY A 279 -2.31 -4.87 0.90
N VAL A 280 -1.35 -5.12 0.01
CA VAL A 280 0.05 -5.31 0.40
C VAL A 280 0.60 -3.99 0.96
N ALA A 281 1.33 -4.11 2.08
CA ALA A 281 1.85 -2.98 2.82
C ALA A 281 3.28 -2.61 2.43
N GLY A 282 4.04 -3.57 1.90
CA GLY A 282 5.40 -3.35 1.45
C GLY A 282 5.90 -4.43 0.51
N VAL A 283 7.06 -4.20 -0.08
CA VAL A 283 7.76 -5.16 -0.94
C VAL A 283 9.25 -5.19 -0.64
N ASN A 284 9.88 -6.35 -0.83
CA ASN A 284 11.33 -6.44 -1.02
C ASN A 284 11.60 -6.54 -2.52
N VAL A 285 12.46 -5.65 -3.05
CA VAL A 285 12.87 -5.67 -4.47
C VAL A 285 14.38 -5.65 -4.58
N GLU A 286 14.96 -6.64 -5.25
CA GLU A 286 16.41 -6.93 -5.19
C GLU A 286 17.17 -6.50 -6.43
N ASP A 287 18.44 -6.16 -6.24
CA ASP A 287 19.38 -5.86 -7.32
C ASP A 287 20.21 -7.08 -7.75
N GLY A 288 20.07 -8.23 -7.09
CA GLY A 288 20.64 -9.51 -7.54
C GLY A 288 20.08 -9.93 -8.91
N ARG A 289 20.96 -10.45 -9.77
CA ARG A 289 20.65 -10.94 -11.13
C ARG A 289 21.46 -12.22 -11.37
N GLY A 290 20.94 -13.35 -10.88
CA GLY A 290 21.70 -14.60 -10.85
C GLY A 290 22.97 -14.44 -10.02
N GLU A 291 24.13 -14.64 -10.64
CA GLU A 291 25.45 -14.50 -9.97
C GLU A 291 25.97 -13.05 -9.92
N GLY A 292 25.25 -12.10 -10.53
CA GLY A 292 25.67 -10.70 -10.63
C GLY A 292 24.71 -9.72 -9.96
N LEU A 293 25.04 -8.44 -10.06
CA LEU A 293 24.18 -7.33 -9.64
C LEU A 293 23.69 -6.56 -10.86
N ALA A 294 22.51 -5.98 -10.77
CA ALA A 294 22.01 -4.99 -11.72
C ALA A 294 22.88 -3.72 -11.68
N ASP A 295 22.83 -2.95 -12.77
CA ASP A 295 23.28 -1.56 -12.74
C ASP A 295 22.47 -0.81 -11.67
N PRO A 296 23.11 -0.06 -10.75
CA PRO A 296 22.39 0.70 -9.73
C PRO A 296 21.35 1.67 -10.29
N ALA A 297 21.57 2.24 -11.49
CA ALA A 297 20.61 3.14 -12.13
C ALA A 297 19.34 2.39 -12.57
N ASP A 298 19.48 1.18 -13.10
CA ASP A 298 18.34 0.33 -13.50
C ASP A 298 17.51 -0.07 -12.28
N GLN A 299 18.18 -0.47 -11.20
CA GLN A 299 17.48 -0.80 -9.96
C GLN A 299 16.79 0.43 -9.35
N ALA A 300 17.45 1.60 -9.34
CA ALA A 300 16.84 2.85 -8.91
C ALA A 300 15.60 3.19 -9.74
N ALA A 301 15.60 2.92 -11.05
CA ALA A 301 14.41 3.11 -11.89
C ALA A 301 13.25 2.19 -11.48
N ILE A 302 13.53 0.93 -11.11
CA ILE A 302 12.52 0.01 -10.59
C ILE A 302 11.94 0.53 -9.26
N VAL A 303 12.78 0.92 -8.31
CA VAL A 303 12.33 1.48 -7.02
C VAL A 303 11.42 2.70 -7.24
N ARG A 304 11.82 3.63 -8.12
CA ARG A 304 11.02 4.80 -8.47
C ARG A 304 9.67 4.41 -9.09
N ALA A 305 9.65 3.43 -9.99
CA ALA A 305 8.42 2.96 -10.62
C ALA A 305 7.44 2.38 -9.58
N PHE A 306 7.92 1.63 -8.59
CA PHE A 306 7.09 1.15 -7.47
C PHE A 306 6.50 2.32 -6.68
N LYS A 307 7.31 3.31 -6.29
CA LYS A 307 6.84 4.47 -5.52
C LYS A 307 5.87 5.35 -6.30
N GLU A 308 6.09 5.53 -7.60
CA GLU A 308 5.18 6.28 -8.46
C GLU A 308 3.85 5.55 -8.67
N ALA A 309 3.84 4.21 -8.74
CA ALA A 309 2.61 3.43 -8.88
C ALA A 309 1.82 3.34 -7.56
N ALA A 310 2.55 3.18 -6.45
CA ALA A 310 2.00 2.92 -5.14
C ALA A 310 2.73 3.75 -4.06
N PRO A 311 2.41 5.05 -3.92
CA PRO A 311 3.14 5.95 -3.01
C PRO A 311 3.13 5.53 -1.53
N GLY A 312 2.07 4.81 -1.11
CA GLY A 312 1.92 4.31 0.25
C GLY A 312 2.52 2.94 0.49
N LEU A 313 3.03 2.25 -0.54
CA LEU A 313 3.71 0.97 -0.42
C LEU A 313 5.12 1.19 0.13
N PHE A 314 5.50 0.44 1.17
CA PHE A 314 6.87 0.44 1.69
C PHE A 314 7.79 -0.33 0.75
N VAL A 315 8.72 0.35 0.07
CA VAL A 315 9.70 -0.28 -0.80
C VAL A 315 10.99 -0.51 -0.02
N ASN A 316 11.25 -1.76 0.32
CA ASN A 316 12.48 -2.20 0.96
C ASN A 316 13.46 -2.66 -0.13
N ALA A 317 14.36 -1.77 -0.56
CA ALA A 317 15.30 -2.09 -1.63
C ALA A 317 16.40 -3.02 -1.12
N ARG A 318 16.50 -4.21 -1.70
CA ARG A 318 17.45 -5.25 -1.33
C ARG A 318 18.75 -5.10 -2.13
N VAL A 319 19.87 -5.07 -1.42
CA VAL A 319 21.24 -4.93 -1.95
C VAL A 319 21.97 -6.26 -1.73
N ASP A 320 22.25 -6.99 -2.81
CA ASP A 320 22.74 -8.37 -2.76
C ASP A 320 24.27 -8.52 -2.75
N THR A 321 25.01 -7.43 -2.60
CA THR A 321 26.48 -7.42 -2.54
C THR A 321 27.05 -8.43 -1.53
N HIS A 322 26.44 -8.52 -0.35
CA HIS A 322 26.85 -9.45 0.70
C HIS A 322 26.34 -10.88 0.49
N TRP A 323 25.12 -11.03 -0.04
CA TRP A 323 24.49 -12.31 -0.32
C TRP A 323 25.20 -13.07 -1.44
N LEU A 324 25.48 -12.40 -2.55
CA LEU A 324 26.22 -12.94 -3.70
C LEU A 324 27.74 -12.88 -3.51
N THR A 325 28.21 -12.22 -2.45
CA THR A 325 29.64 -12.06 -2.13
C THR A 325 30.44 -11.29 -3.19
N VAL A 326 29.78 -10.39 -3.91
CA VAL A 326 30.35 -9.56 -4.98
C VAL A 326 30.28 -8.08 -4.60
N ASP A 327 31.31 -7.31 -4.93
CA ASP A 327 31.31 -5.84 -4.83
C ASP A 327 30.80 -5.28 -3.48
N ARG A 328 31.20 -5.92 -2.37
CA ARG A 328 30.73 -5.58 -1.00
C ARG A 328 30.98 -4.12 -0.61
N ASP A 329 31.97 -3.49 -1.21
CA ASP A 329 32.32 -2.10 -0.90
C ASP A 329 31.38 -1.09 -1.58
N SER A 330 30.58 -1.49 -2.58
CA SER A 330 29.56 -0.62 -3.19
C SER A 330 28.21 -0.61 -2.46
N THR A 331 28.06 -1.39 -1.39
CA THR A 331 26.79 -1.55 -0.64
C THR A 331 26.16 -0.21 -0.25
N VAL A 332 26.95 0.71 0.30
CA VAL A 332 26.46 2.02 0.74
C VAL A 332 26.08 2.91 -0.44
N ASP A 333 26.89 2.95 -1.51
CA ASP A 333 26.59 3.74 -2.71
C ASP A 333 25.28 3.28 -3.35
N ARG A 334 25.07 1.97 -3.49
CA ARG A 334 23.82 1.39 -3.99
C ARG A 334 22.63 1.74 -3.10
N ALA A 335 22.79 1.57 -1.79
CA ALA A 335 21.75 1.89 -0.82
C ALA A 335 21.30 3.35 -0.93
N LEU A 336 22.25 4.30 -0.98
CA LEU A 336 21.95 5.73 -1.13
C LEU A 336 21.23 6.05 -2.43
N ARG A 337 21.64 5.46 -3.57
CA ARG A 337 20.93 5.62 -4.85
C ARG A 337 19.50 5.10 -4.82
N TYR A 338 19.26 4.01 -4.11
CA TYR A 338 17.91 3.44 -3.97
C TYR A 338 17.05 4.29 -3.02
N VAL A 339 17.65 4.88 -1.98
CA VAL A 339 16.99 5.90 -1.14
C VAL A 339 16.61 7.13 -1.96
N ASP A 340 17.52 7.66 -2.79
CA ASP A 340 17.25 8.80 -3.67
C ASP A 340 16.14 8.49 -4.69
N ALA A 341 15.96 7.21 -5.06
CA ALA A 341 14.85 6.74 -5.88
C ALA A 341 13.53 6.58 -5.12
N GLY A 342 13.54 6.70 -3.80
CA GLY A 342 12.37 6.67 -2.93
C GLY A 342 12.21 5.39 -2.08
N ALA A 343 13.25 4.55 -1.95
CA ALA A 343 13.19 3.39 -1.06
C ALA A 343 12.91 3.84 0.39
N ASP A 344 11.94 3.18 1.03
CA ASP A 344 11.55 3.46 2.42
C ASP A 344 12.43 2.70 3.43
N GLY A 345 13.20 1.71 2.97
CA GLY A 345 14.15 0.93 3.75
C GLY A 345 15.15 0.22 2.86
N ILE A 346 16.28 -0.20 3.44
CA ILE A 346 17.34 -0.94 2.76
C ILE A 346 17.50 -2.31 3.39
N PHE A 347 17.63 -3.35 2.58
CA PHE A 347 17.87 -4.71 3.05
C PHE A 347 19.19 -5.24 2.53
N VAL A 348 20.10 -5.61 3.42
CA VAL A 348 21.41 -6.18 3.06
C VAL A 348 21.51 -7.60 3.61
N PRO A 349 21.00 -8.62 2.88
CA PRO A 349 21.15 -10.02 3.30
C PRO A 349 22.61 -10.46 3.29
N GLY A 350 23.00 -11.29 4.25
CA GLY A 350 24.38 -11.78 4.41
C GLY A 350 25.34 -10.79 5.09
N LEU A 351 24.88 -9.57 5.40
CA LEU A 351 25.65 -8.62 6.20
C LEU A 351 25.61 -9.04 7.68
N ASN A 352 26.69 -9.66 8.17
CA ASN A 352 26.81 -10.21 9.52
C ASN A 352 28.08 -9.76 10.26
N ASP A 353 28.77 -8.75 9.75
CA ASP A 353 29.89 -8.09 10.42
C ASP A 353 29.39 -6.84 11.15
N GLU A 354 29.55 -6.80 12.48
CA GLU A 354 29.01 -5.73 13.32
C GLU A 354 29.51 -4.33 12.94
N ARG A 355 30.77 -4.21 12.51
CA ARG A 355 31.36 -2.92 12.10
C ARG A 355 30.72 -2.45 10.80
N ARG A 356 30.64 -3.31 9.79
CA ARG A 356 29.97 -2.98 8.52
C ARG A 356 28.48 -2.69 8.71
N ILE A 357 27.81 -3.37 9.64
CA ILE A 357 26.42 -3.02 10.01
C ILE A 357 26.35 -1.60 10.55
N ALA A 358 27.21 -1.23 11.51
CA ALA A 358 27.26 0.11 12.06
C ALA A 358 27.54 1.17 10.98
N ASP A 359 28.45 0.88 10.04
CA ASP A 359 28.79 1.77 8.92
C ASP A 359 27.58 2.01 8.01
N VAL A 360 26.82 0.96 7.66
CA VAL A 360 25.61 1.09 6.82
C VAL A 360 24.51 1.86 7.58
N VAL A 361 24.30 1.56 8.86
CA VAL A 361 23.33 2.30 9.70
C VAL A 361 23.67 3.79 9.80
N ALA A 362 24.96 4.11 9.93
CA ALA A 362 25.40 5.51 10.02
C ALA A 362 25.25 6.26 8.69
N ALA A 363 25.39 5.57 7.55
CA ALA A 363 25.37 6.19 6.23
C ALA A 363 23.96 6.32 5.63
N VAL A 364 23.07 5.36 5.89
CA VAL A 364 21.77 5.24 5.20
C VAL A 364 20.67 5.92 6.03
N PRO A 365 19.95 6.93 5.49
CA PRO A 365 18.99 7.73 6.27
C PRO A 365 17.60 7.07 6.41
N VAL A 366 17.49 5.78 6.11
CA VAL A 366 16.25 4.99 6.19
C VAL A 366 16.50 3.70 6.98
N PRO A 367 15.45 3.05 7.53
CA PRO A 367 15.57 1.78 8.25
C PRO A 367 16.41 0.71 7.54
N LEU A 368 17.45 0.22 8.21
CA LEU A 368 18.20 -0.97 7.78
C LEU A 368 17.47 -2.25 8.22
N ASN A 369 17.29 -3.14 7.25
CA ASN A 369 16.86 -4.53 7.41
C ASN A 369 18.06 -5.47 7.20
N VAL A 370 18.17 -6.50 8.03
CA VAL A 370 19.13 -7.62 7.85
C VAL A 370 18.47 -8.96 8.16
N LEU A 371 19.12 -10.07 7.81
CA LEU A 371 18.66 -11.41 8.21
C LEU A 371 19.02 -11.69 9.67
N ALA A 372 18.23 -12.54 10.33
CA ALA A 372 18.46 -13.01 11.70
C ALA A 372 19.70 -13.94 11.80
N GLN A 373 20.90 -13.38 11.66
CA GLN A 373 22.18 -14.09 11.66
C GLN A 373 23.08 -13.76 12.87
N LEU A 374 22.78 -12.68 13.58
CA LEU A 374 23.43 -12.27 14.83
C LEU A 374 22.42 -12.25 15.98
N ASN A 375 22.93 -12.04 17.20
CA ASN A 375 22.07 -11.80 18.35
C ASN A 375 21.17 -10.58 18.12
N ILE A 376 19.87 -10.74 18.39
CA ILE A 376 18.85 -9.72 18.13
C ILE A 376 19.14 -8.43 18.90
N LYS A 377 19.60 -8.52 20.15
CA LYS A 377 19.94 -7.35 20.96
C LYS A 377 21.13 -6.61 20.36
N THR A 378 22.16 -7.33 19.91
CA THR A 378 23.31 -6.72 19.21
C THR A 378 22.86 -5.95 17.98
N LEU A 379 22.00 -6.53 17.13
CA LEU A 379 21.48 -5.83 15.94
C LEU A 379 20.70 -4.56 16.31
N GLN A 380 19.85 -4.64 17.35
CA GLN A 380 19.11 -3.49 17.86
C GLN A 380 20.05 -2.39 18.39
N ASP A 381 21.07 -2.75 19.16
CA ASP A 381 22.06 -1.82 19.73
C ASP A 381 22.90 -1.14 18.64
N LEU A 382 23.16 -1.84 17.53
CA LEU A 382 23.83 -1.28 16.34
C LEU A 382 22.92 -0.34 15.51
N GLY A 383 21.64 -0.22 15.85
CA GLY A 383 20.71 0.70 15.20
C GLY A 383 19.95 0.10 14.00
N VAL A 384 20.03 -1.21 13.78
CA VAL A 384 19.13 -1.93 12.86
C VAL A 384 17.67 -1.66 13.28
N ARG A 385 16.77 -1.53 12.31
CA ARG A 385 15.33 -1.28 12.57
C ARG A 385 14.44 -2.43 12.18
N ARG A 386 14.91 -3.31 11.28
CA ARG A 386 14.21 -4.54 10.92
C ARG A 386 15.15 -5.74 10.89
N VAL A 387 14.69 -6.87 11.40
CA VAL A 387 15.35 -8.16 11.24
C VAL A 387 14.35 -9.12 10.62
N SER A 388 14.61 -9.56 9.40
CA SER A 388 13.77 -10.54 8.70
C SER A 388 14.30 -11.95 8.93
N THR A 389 13.41 -12.95 9.01
CA THR A 389 13.85 -14.35 9.14
C THR A 389 14.25 -14.99 7.81
N GLY A 390 13.86 -14.39 6.67
CA GLY A 390 14.03 -14.97 5.34
C GLY A 390 13.49 -16.41 5.31
N SER A 391 14.20 -17.30 4.63
CA SER A 391 13.81 -18.72 4.54
C SER A 391 14.09 -19.55 5.80
N LEU A 392 14.60 -18.95 6.89
CA LEU A 392 14.96 -19.69 8.12
C LEU A 392 13.80 -20.53 8.66
N LEU A 393 12.61 -19.94 8.77
CA LEU A 393 11.45 -20.60 9.37
C LEU A 393 10.93 -21.73 8.49
N PHE A 394 10.96 -21.57 7.16
CA PHE A 394 10.61 -22.62 6.21
C PHE A 394 11.55 -23.82 6.34
N ARG A 395 12.87 -23.57 6.33
CA ARG A 395 13.89 -24.62 6.48
C ARG A 395 13.80 -25.32 7.84
N ALA A 396 13.52 -24.56 8.90
CA ALA A 396 13.32 -25.12 10.24
C ALA A 396 12.08 -26.05 10.28
N ALA A 397 10.97 -25.62 9.69
CA ALA A 397 9.75 -26.42 9.61
C ALA A 397 9.95 -27.71 8.81
N LEU A 398 10.62 -27.64 7.66
CA LEU A 398 10.98 -28.84 6.89
C LEU A 398 11.87 -29.79 7.68
N GLY A 399 12.89 -29.26 8.36
CA GLY A 399 13.77 -30.07 9.21
C GLY A 399 13.02 -30.79 10.33
N GLU A 400 12.05 -30.13 10.97
CA GLU A 400 11.23 -30.74 12.03
C GLU A 400 10.24 -31.78 11.47
N ALA A 401 9.66 -31.52 10.30
CA ALA A 401 8.79 -32.48 9.63
C ALA A 401 9.54 -33.78 9.29
N VAL A 402 10.76 -33.67 8.75
CA VAL A 402 11.62 -34.83 8.46
C VAL A 402 11.99 -35.56 9.75
N ARG A 403 12.47 -34.86 10.79
CA ARG A 403 12.78 -35.47 12.09
C ARG A 403 11.60 -36.24 12.68
N THR A 404 10.39 -35.67 12.59
CA THR A 404 9.17 -36.32 13.08
C THR A 404 8.84 -37.58 12.28
N ALA A 405 8.97 -37.53 10.95
CA ALA A 405 8.75 -38.68 10.08
C ALA A 405 9.76 -39.81 10.34
N GLU A 406 11.03 -39.46 10.55
CA GLU A 406 12.09 -40.41 10.92
C GLU A 406 11.81 -41.04 12.28
N ALA A 407 11.38 -40.25 13.27
CA ALA A 407 11.04 -40.77 14.59
C ALA A 407 9.91 -41.82 14.52
N VAL A 408 8.87 -41.55 13.72
CA VAL A 408 7.77 -42.49 13.46
C VAL A 408 8.27 -43.76 12.74
N ARG A 409 9.08 -43.61 11.69
CA ARG A 409 9.67 -44.75 10.94
C ARG A 409 10.49 -45.66 11.85
N ASP A 410 11.28 -45.06 12.73
CA ASP A 410 12.29 -45.74 13.54
C ASP A 410 11.76 -46.14 14.94
N GLY A 411 10.49 -45.84 15.25
CA GLY A 411 9.85 -46.18 16.53
C GLY A 411 10.39 -45.40 17.73
N THR A 412 10.94 -44.20 17.51
CA THR A 412 11.46 -43.33 18.57
C THR A 412 10.45 -42.23 18.95
N PRO A 413 10.56 -41.61 20.13
CA PRO A 413 9.61 -40.59 20.56
C PRO A 413 9.56 -39.38 19.61
N THR A 414 8.34 -38.95 19.26
CA THR A 414 8.12 -37.73 18.50
C THR A 414 8.23 -36.47 19.37
N PRO A 415 8.44 -35.29 18.75
CA PRO A 415 8.43 -34.01 19.47
C PRO A 415 7.12 -33.77 20.23
N THR A 416 7.21 -33.22 21.44
CA THR A 416 6.04 -33.02 22.33
C THR A 416 5.28 -31.72 22.11
N ASN A 417 5.89 -30.74 21.44
CA ASN A 417 5.32 -29.39 21.24
C ASN A 417 4.66 -29.20 19.86
N ILE A 418 4.12 -30.27 19.28
CA ILE A 418 3.43 -30.22 17.99
C ILE A 418 2.04 -29.58 18.20
N PRO A 419 1.65 -28.56 17.40
CA PRO A 419 0.31 -28.01 17.45
C PRO A 419 -0.76 -29.09 17.25
N THR A 420 -1.78 -29.09 18.11
CA THR A 420 -2.91 -29.99 17.97
C THR A 420 -3.73 -29.70 16.72
N TYR A 421 -4.50 -30.69 16.26
CA TYR A 421 -5.40 -30.53 15.12
C TYR A 421 -6.34 -29.32 15.28
N ASN A 422 -6.93 -29.14 16.47
CA ASN A 422 -7.82 -28.01 16.77
C ASN A 422 -7.06 -26.67 16.76
N GLN A 423 -5.82 -26.65 17.23
CA GLN A 423 -4.99 -25.44 17.15
C GLN A 423 -4.69 -25.05 15.70
N ILE A 424 -4.51 -26.02 14.79
CA ILE A 424 -4.34 -25.72 13.36
C ILE A 424 -5.66 -25.26 12.74
N GLN A 425 -6.78 -25.94 12.99
CA GLN A 425 -8.08 -25.53 12.46
C GLN A 425 -8.47 -24.10 12.88
N SER A 426 -8.17 -23.72 14.12
CA SER A 426 -8.46 -22.37 14.65
C SER A 426 -7.66 -21.23 14.00
N LEU A 427 -6.66 -21.53 13.16
CA LEU A 427 -5.92 -20.50 12.42
C LEU A 427 -6.71 -19.96 11.22
N THR A 428 -7.61 -20.76 10.67
CA THR A 428 -8.42 -20.37 9.52
C THR A 428 -9.59 -19.51 9.99
N PRO A 429 -9.80 -18.30 9.44
CA PRO A 429 -10.98 -17.51 9.75
C PRO A 429 -12.24 -18.32 9.41
N THR A 430 -13.23 -18.35 10.30
CA THR A 430 -14.57 -18.82 9.95
C THR A 430 -15.14 -17.88 8.90
N SER A 431 -15.50 -18.43 7.73
CA SER A 431 -16.02 -17.69 6.57
C SER A 431 -17.17 -16.76 6.89
#